data_AF-A0A967SVR0-F1
#
_entry.id   AF-A0A967SVR0-F1
#
_cell.length_a   1.000
_cell.length_b   1.000
_cell.length_c   1.000
_cell.angle_alpha   90.00
_cell.angle_beta   90.00
_cell.angle_gamma   90.00
#
_symmetry.space_group_name_H-M   'P 1'
#
loop_
_entity.id
_entity.type
_entity.pdbx_description
1 polymer ?
#
loop_
_entity_poly.entity_id
_entity_poly.type
_entity_poly.pdbx_seq_one_letter_code
_entity_poly.pdbx_strand_id
1 'polypeptide(L)'
;YSMDFAPNLVNEVWAIGQEFGHDDLFLDEIGSRISDDHYIVERITGIPMINIIHHRVTPTGEVEFPPYWHSQNDDIDIIDQNVLQAVGDVLLELIYNRIPQ
;
A
#
# COMPACT_ATOMS: atom_id res chain seq x y z
N TYR A 1 9.03 4.82 2.26
CA TYR A 1 9.07 6.21 2.77
C TYR A 1 7.83 6.56 3.57
N SER A 2 6.67 5.98 3.28
CA SER A 2 5.40 6.26 3.98
C SER A 2 5.49 6.26 5.52
N MET A 3 6.19 5.31 6.15
CA MET A 3 6.38 5.32 7.61
C MET A 3 7.25 6.47 8.14
N ASP A 4 8.14 7.01 7.31
CA ASP A 4 8.99 8.15 7.69
C ASP A 4 8.21 9.47 7.69
N PHE A 5 7.23 9.61 6.80
CA PHE A 5 6.53 10.88 6.53
C PHE A 5 5.07 10.91 6.99
N ALA A 6 4.36 9.78 6.91
CA ALA A 6 2.92 9.68 7.15
C ALA A 6 2.55 8.45 8.04
N PRO A 7 3.23 8.18 9.17
CA PRO A 7 3.01 6.97 9.96
C PRO A 7 1.58 6.84 10.49
N ASN A 8 0.94 7.94 10.88
CA ASN A 8 -0.45 7.92 11.34
C ASN A 8 -1.42 7.49 10.24
N LEU A 9 -1.17 7.92 8.99
CA LEU A 9 -2.00 7.56 7.85
C LEU A 9 -1.79 6.08 7.46
N VAL A 10 -0.55 5.59 7.53
CA VAL A 10 -0.28 4.15 7.33
C VAL A 10 -1.02 3.32 8.36
N ASN A 11 -0.90 3.67 9.65
CA ASN A 11 -1.55 2.95 10.73
C ASN A 11 -3.07 2.93 10.59
N GLU A 12 -3.69 4.05 10.20
CA GLU A 12 -5.15 4.10 10.00
C GLU A 12 -5.58 3.20 8.83
N VAL A 13 -4.88 3.24 7.69
CA VAL A 13 -5.20 2.41 6.52
C VAL A 13 -5.05 0.92 6.83
N TRP A 14 -3.98 0.54 7.54
CA TRP A 14 -3.79 -0.85 7.95
C TRP A 14 -4.80 -1.29 9.01
N ALA A 15 -5.18 -0.42 9.93
CA ALA A 15 -6.24 -0.71 10.91
C ALA A 15 -7.58 -1.00 10.23
N ILE A 16 -7.96 -0.20 9.23
CA ILE A 16 -9.17 -0.45 8.43
C ILE A 16 -9.06 -1.80 7.70
N GLY A 17 -7.91 -2.10 7.10
CA GLY A 17 -7.66 -3.40 6.45
C GLY A 17 -7.90 -4.58 7.39
N GLN A 18 -7.42 -4.49 8.63
CA GLN A 18 -7.67 -5.51 9.66
C GLN A 18 -9.14 -5.56 10.11
N GLU A 19 -9.79 -4.41 10.30
CA GLU A 19 -11.22 -4.33 10.66
C GLU A 19 -12.11 -5.02 9.61
N PHE A 20 -11.72 -4.97 8.34
CA PHE A 20 -12.47 -5.57 7.23
C PHE A 20 -12.05 -7.01 6.92
N GLY A 21 -11.07 -7.56 7.64
CA GLY A 21 -10.59 -8.93 7.46
C GLY A 21 -9.72 -9.13 6.21
N HIS A 22 -8.96 -8.11 5.83
CA HIS A 22 -7.97 -8.13 4.76
C HIS A 22 -6.53 -8.18 5.29
N ASP A 23 -6.32 -8.85 6.43
CA ASP A 23 -5.02 -9.01 7.09
C ASP A 23 -4.03 -9.86 6.27
N ASP A 24 -4.52 -10.58 5.26
CA ASP A 24 -3.72 -11.28 4.25
C ASP A 24 -3.13 -10.36 3.17
N LEU A 25 -3.73 -9.19 2.95
CA LEU A 25 -3.27 -8.17 2.00
C LEU A 25 -2.58 -6.99 2.69
N PHE A 26 -3.11 -6.53 3.81
CA PHE A 26 -2.58 -5.44 4.64
C PHE A 26 -1.79 -6.03 5.81
N LEU A 27 -0.65 -6.65 5.50
CA LEU A 27 0.21 -7.33 6.47
C LEU A 27 0.76 -6.34 7.52
N ASP A 28 0.59 -6.63 8.81
CA ASP A 28 1.14 -5.84 9.92
C ASP A 28 2.65 -6.08 10.11
N GLU A 29 3.41 -5.79 9.05
CA GLU A 29 4.84 -5.98 8.96
C GLU A 29 5.49 -4.75 8.31
N ILE A 30 6.66 -4.37 8.81
CA ILE A 30 7.43 -3.29 8.20
C ILE A 30 8.03 -3.81 6.89
N GLY A 31 7.47 -3.34 5.78
CA GLY A 31 8.02 -3.55 4.43
C GLY A 31 9.33 -2.78 4.20
N SER A 32 9.82 -2.79 2.96
CA SER A 32 11.08 -2.13 2.61
C SER A 32 10.84 -0.72 2.01
N ARG A 33 11.92 0.06 1.89
CA ARG A 33 11.86 1.44 1.38
C ARG A 33 11.84 1.42 -0.15
N ILE A 34 10.70 1.76 -0.74
CA ILE A 34 10.52 1.85 -2.19
C ILE A 34 10.44 3.31 -2.63
N SER A 35 11.31 3.72 -3.54
CA SER A 35 11.22 5.01 -4.22
C SER A 35 10.10 4.97 -5.25
N ASP A 36 9.09 5.80 -5.07
CA ASP A 36 7.91 5.89 -5.92
C ASP A 36 7.36 7.33 -5.85
N ASP A 37 6.28 7.63 -6.55
CA ASP A 37 5.76 9.00 -6.71
C ASP A 37 5.51 9.71 -5.37
N HIS A 38 5.00 8.99 -4.36
CA HIS A 38 4.77 9.53 -3.01
C HIS A 38 6.00 10.22 -2.43
N TYR A 39 7.19 9.65 -2.63
CA TYR A 39 8.43 10.22 -2.12
C TYR A 39 8.69 11.61 -2.72
N ILE A 40 8.47 11.79 -4.02
CA ILE A 40 8.71 13.07 -4.69
C ILE A 40 7.68 14.12 -4.25
N VAL A 41 6.41 13.73 -4.17
CA VAL A 41 5.33 14.62 -3.72
C VAL A 41 5.60 15.11 -2.29
N GLU A 42 5.90 14.18 -1.38
CA GLU A 42 6.22 14.51 0.02
C GLU A 42 7.42 15.44 0.13
N ARG A 43 8.51 15.14 -0.60
CA ARG A 43 9.75 15.91 -0.53
C ARG A 43 9.65 17.33 -1.07
N ILE A 44 8.79 17.56 -2.06
CA ILE A 44 8.63 18.88 -2.70
C ILE A 44 7.56 19.71 -2.00
N THR A 45 6.47 19.08 -1.58
CA THR A 45 5.26 19.78 -1.13
C THR A 45 5.01 19.71 0.38
N GLY A 46 5.57 18.70 1.06
CA GLY A 46 5.27 18.40 2.45
C GLY A 46 3.89 17.78 2.68
N ILE A 47 3.14 17.44 1.63
CA ILE A 47 1.85 16.75 1.75
C ILE A 47 2.13 15.29 2.15
N PRO A 48 1.61 14.79 3.30
CA PRO A 48 1.80 13.40 3.70
C PRO A 48 1.17 12.44 2.69
N MET A 49 1.90 11.41 2.24
CA MET A 49 1.43 10.48 1.21
C MET A 49 1.93 9.06 1.45
N ILE A 50 1.03 8.10 1.39
CA ILE A 50 1.38 6.69 1.53
C ILE A 50 1.41 5.99 0.17
N ASN A 51 2.12 4.86 0.10
CA ASN A 51 2.12 3.98 -1.06
C ASN A 51 1.59 2.59 -0.64
N ILE A 52 0.48 2.17 -1.23
CA ILE A 52 -0.06 0.81 -1.08
C ILE A 52 0.42 0.03 -2.31
N ILE A 53 1.43 -0.83 -2.11
CA ILE A 53 2.15 -1.48 -3.21
C ILE A 53 2.49 -2.94 -2.89
N HIS A 54 2.15 -3.84 -3.81
CA HIS A 54 2.42 -5.27 -3.67
C HIS A 54 3.92 -5.56 -3.86
N HIS A 55 4.57 -6.00 -2.79
CA HIS A 55 5.94 -6.50 -2.80
C HIS A 55 6.15 -7.45 -1.63
N ARG A 56 7.27 -8.17 -1.63
CA ARG A 56 7.79 -8.88 -0.45
C ARG A 56 9.20 -8.42 -0.12
N VAL A 57 9.62 -8.65 1.12
CA VAL A 57 11.01 -8.45 1.55
C VAL A 57 11.71 -9.81 1.60
N THR A 58 12.80 -9.95 0.85
CA THR A 58 13.58 -11.19 0.81
C THR A 58 14.33 -11.41 2.14
N PRO A 59 14.86 -12.63 2.40
CA PRO A 59 15.73 -12.86 3.57
C PRO A 59 17.00 -12.00 3.60
N THR A 60 17.42 -11.46 2.45
CA THR A 60 18.54 -10.52 2.32
C THR A 60 18.14 -9.06 2.58
N GLY A 61 16.85 -8.79 2.81
CA GLY A 61 16.30 -7.45 3.07
C GLY A 61 15.99 -6.65 1.79
N GLU A 62 16.02 -7.30 0.63
CA GLU A 62 15.76 -6.66 -0.67
C GLU A 62 14.27 -6.66 -0.97
N VAL A 63 13.82 -5.66 -1.74
CA VAL A 63 12.45 -5.61 -2.28
C VAL A 63 12.38 -6.59 -3.44
N GLU A 64 11.36 -7.42 -3.45
CA GLU A 64 11.01 -8.24 -4.60
C GLU A 64 9.56 -8.00 -4.98
N PHE A 65 9.38 -7.51 -6.20
CA PHE A 65 8.05 -7.37 -6.80
C PHE A 65 7.54 -8.72 -7.31
N PRO A 66 6.23 -8.85 -7.51
CA PRO A 66 5.65 -10.07 -8.08
C PRO A 66 6.31 -10.43 -9.43
N PRO A 67 6.41 -11.72 -9.80
CA PRO A 67 7.11 -12.15 -11.02
C PRO A 67 6.56 -11.56 -12.33
N TYR A 68 5.33 -11.05 -12.32
CA TYR A 68 4.73 -10.39 -13.47
C TYR A 68 5.20 -8.95 -13.66
N TRP A 69 5.78 -8.30 -12.63
CA TRP A 69 6.26 -6.92 -12.71
C TRP A 69 7.28 -6.72 -13.83
N HIS A 70 7.04 -5.70 -14.68
CA HIS A 70 7.86 -5.40 -15.86
C HIS A 70 8.04 -6.58 -16.83
N SER A 71 7.02 -7.44 -16.94
CA SER A 71 7.01 -8.58 -17.86
C SER A 71 5.80 -8.53 -18.81
N GLN A 72 5.79 -9.42 -19.80
CA GLN A 72 4.61 -9.61 -20.65
C GLN A 72 3.44 -10.31 -19.95
N ASN A 73 3.67 -10.86 -18.75
CA ASN A 73 2.63 -11.51 -17.93
C ASN A 73 1.92 -10.50 -17.01
N ASP A 74 2.25 -9.21 -17.09
CA ASP A 74 1.47 -8.14 -16.47
C ASP A 74 0.28 -7.81 -17.39
N ASP A 75 -0.70 -8.71 -17.40
CA ASP A 75 -1.89 -8.63 -18.23
C ASP A 75 -3.18 -8.87 -17.41
N ILE A 76 -4.32 -9.03 -18.08
CA ILE A 76 -5.60 -9.17 -17.39
C ILE A 76 -5.72 -10.47 -16.59
N ASP A 77 -4.94 -11.51 -16.93
CA ASP A 77 -5.07 -12.82 -16.32
C ASP A 77 -4.55 -12.83 -14.88
N ILE A 78 -3.66 -11.88 -14.50
CA ILE A 78 -3.16 -11.74 -13.13
C ILE A 78 -4.02 -10.82 -12.25
N ILE A 79 -5.04 -10.15 -12.83
CA ILE A 79 -5.88 -9.21 -12.08
C ILE A 79 -6.94 -9.97 -11.29
N ASP A 80 -6.90 -9.84 -9.96
CA ASP A 80 -7.91 -10.39 -9.05
C ASP A 80 -8.89 -9.29 -8.59
N GLN A 81 -10.17 -9.49 -8.85
CA GLN A 81 -11.23 -8.56 -8.43
C GLN A 81 -11.35 -8.47 -6.90
N ASN A 82 -11.02 -9.52 -6.16
CA ASN A 82 -11.07 -9.51 -4.71
C ASN A 82 -10.00 -8.59 -4.12
N VAL A 83 -8.80 -8.56 -4.73
CA VAL A 83 -7.73 -7.64 -4.32
C VAL A 83 -8.13 -6.19 -4.62
N LEU A 84 -8.73 -5.93 -5.79
CA LEU A 84 -9.25 -4.60 -6.14
C LEU A 84 -10.34 -4.15 -5.16
N GLN A 85 -11.27 -5.05 -4.82
CA GLN A 85 -12.35 -4.79 -3.87
C GLN A 85 -11.79 -4.46 -2.49
N ALA A 86 -10.86 -5.27 -1.98
CA ALA A 86 -10.25 -5.05 -0.66
C ALA A 86 -9.54 -3.70 -0.55
N VAL A 87 -8.70 -3.35 -1.54
CA VAL A 87 -8.02 -2.04 -1.55
C VAL A 87 -9.03 -0.90 -1.68
N GLY A 88 -10.07 -1.07 -2.51
CA GLY A 88 -11.13 -0.10 -2.68
C GLY A 88 -11.93 0.17 -1.41
N ASP A 89 -12.36 -0.88 -0.72
CA ASP A 89 -13.16 -0.79 0.50
C ASP A 89 -12.40 -0.09 1.63
N VAL A 90 -11.11 -0.41 1.79
CA VAL A 90 -10.24 0.25 2.77
C VAL A 90 -10.12 1.75 2.50
N LEU A 91 -9.91 2.13 1.24
CA LEU A 91 -9.77 3.55 0.87
C LEU A 91 -11.10 4.30 0.95
N LEU A 92 -12.23 3.67 0.62
CA LEU A 92 -13.55 4.27 0.78
C LEU A 92 -13.89 4.53 2.24
N GLU A 93 -13.62 3.57 3.12
CA GLU A 93 -13.81 3.75 4.57
C GLU A 93 -12.94 4.91 5.10
N LEU A 94 -11.68 4.98 4.68
CA LEU A 94 -10.80 6.09 5.04
C LEU A 94 -11.39 7.45 4.63
N ILE A 95 -11.76 7.61 3.36
CA ILE A 95 -12.19 8.89 2.78
C ILE A 95 -13.55 9.34 3.32
N TYR A 96 -14.50 8.42 3.45
CA TYR A 96 -15.88 8.78 3.82
C TYR A 96 -16.11 8.84 5.33
N ASN A 97 -15.34 8.09 6.13
CA ASN A 97 -15.65 7.91 7.55
C ASN A 97 -14.52 8.25 8.52
N ARG A 98 -13.24 8.26 8.11
CA ARG A 98 -12.10 8.45 9.04
C ARG A 98 -11.40 9.80 8.89
N ILE A 99 -11.38 10.39 7.71
CA ILE A 99 -10.81 11.73 7.50
C ILE A 99 -11.84 12.80 7.95
N PRO A 100 -11.47 13.72 8.87
CA PRO A 100 -12.32 14.84 9.25
C PRO A 100 -12.67 15.69 8.02
N GLN A 101 -13.97 15.99 7.85
CA GLN A 101 -14.49 16.88 6.82
C GLN A 101 -14.19 18.35 7.13
#